data_AF-A0A0D2CWR8-F1
#
_entry.id   AF-A0A0D2CWR8-F1
#
_cell.length_a   1.000
_cell.length_b   1.000
_cell.length_c   1.000
_cell.angle_alpha   90.00
_cell.angle_beta   90.00
_cell.angle_gamma   90.00
#
_symmetry.space_group_name_H-M   'P 1'
#
loop_
_entity.id
_entity.type
_entity.pdbx_description
1 polymer ?
#
loop_
_entity_poly.entity_id
_entity_poly.type
_entity_poly.pdbx_seq_one_letter_code
_entity_poly.pdbx_strand_id
1 'polypeptide(L)'
;MNTPRQRKVHSPSSSNQPPAPSPMDKLIDHNQGSSVALEASRSRLEASKRAIRPTPLQRIEQLTGEKTALQKELAKYQRQESANRAFKEEMKQVLDRLQQAVFEWRRAQRQIDDDFNTNSEQGVDTASIKVGMQSRDV
;
A
#
# COMPACT_ATOMS: atom_id res chain seq x y z
N MET A 1 24.03 55.21 34.04
CA MET A 1 23.14 55.84 35.03
C MET A 1 21.84 55.05 35.06
N ASN A 2 21.61 54.25 36.12
CA ASN A 2 20.38 53.49 36.32
C ASN A 2 19.67 54.06 37.54
N THR A 3 18.46 54.61 37.36
CA THR A 3 17.60 55.02 38.47
C THR A 3 16.80 53.81 38.97
N PRO A 4 16.78 53.52 40.28
CA PRO A 4 16.05 52.37 40.79
C PRO A 4 14.54 52.63 40.80
N ARG A 5 13.78 51.66 40.30
CA ARG A 5 12.32 51.62 40.30
C ARG A 5 11.81 51.54 41.74
N GLN A 6 11.23 52.63 42.24
CA GLN A 6 10.64 52.68 43.56
C GLN A 6 9.47 51.70 43.67
N ARG A 7 9.59 50.69 44.54
CA ARG A 7 8.43 49.94 45.04
C ARG A 7 7.67 50.85 46.00
N LYS A 8 6.44 51.21 45.62
CA LYS A 8 5.46 51.77 46.55
C LYS A 8 5.08 50.71 47.57
N VAL A 9 5.82 50.66 48.68
CA VAL A 9 5.41 49.96 49.90
C VAL A 9 4.20 50.72 50.42
N HIS A 10 3.02 50.10 50.34
CA HIS A 10 1.81 50.66 50.90
C HIS A 10 1.86 50.47 52.41
N SER A 11 1.86 51.56 53.16
CA SER A 11 1.70 51.56 54.60
C SER A 11 0.34 50.91 54.97
N PRO A 12 0.28 50.09 56.03
CA PRO A 12 -0.97 49.45 56.42
C PRO A 12 -1.89 50.51 57.05
N SER A 13 -2.88 50.97 56.30
CA SER A 13 -3.96 51.78 56.86
C SER A 13 -4.82 50.89 57.76
N SER A 14 -4.84 51.21 59.05
CA SER A 14 -5.69 50.61 60.08
C SER A 14 -7.16 50.99 59.87
N SER A 15 -7.78 50.38 58.86
CA SER A 15 -9.22 50.38 58.67
C SER A 15 -9.67 48.93 58.64
N ASN A 16 -10.52 48.53 59.58
CA ASN A 16 -11.20 47.23 59.59
C ASN A 16 -12.22 47.10 58.44
N GLN A 17 -12.24 48.02 57.48
CA GLN A 17 -13.16 48.02 56.36
C GLN A 17 -12.51 47.37 55.14
N PRO A 18 -13.20 46.43 54.47
CA PRO A 18 -12.67 45.81 53.27
C PRO A 18 -12.40 46.88 52.19
N PRO A 19 -11.35 46.69 51.37
CA PRO A 19 -11.06 47.58 50.25
C PRO A 19 -12.27 47.65 49.31
N ALA A 20 -12.50 48.84 48.72
CA ALA A 20 -13.60 49.04 47.79
C ALA A 20 -13.46 48.11 46.56
N PRO A 21 -14.56 47.51 46.08
CA PRO A 21 -14.51 46.55 44.98
C PRO A 21 -13.99 47.21 43.70
N SER A 22 -13.10 46.50 43.02
CA SER A 22 -12.53 46.95 41.75
C SER A 22 -13.59 46.99 40.65
N PRO A 23 -13.36 47.71 39.54
CA PRO A 23 -14.25 47.69 38.38
C PRO A 23 -14.52 46.29 37.84
N MET A 24 -13.53 45.39 37.92
CA MET A 24 -13.70 43.98 37.55
C MET A 24 -14.60 43.23 38.53
N ASP A 25 -14.50 43.50 39.83
CA ASP A 25 -15.37 42.86 40.84
C ASP A 25 -16.84 43.23 40.60
N LYS A 26 -17.11 44.48 40.21
CA LYS A 26 -18.46 44.93 39.83
C LYS A 26 -18.95 44.27 38.55
N LEU A 27 -18.07 44.05 37.57
CA LEU A 27 -18.41 43.37 36.32
C LEU A 27 -18.69 41.88 36.55
N ILE A 28 -17.91 41.25 37.43
CA ILE A 28 -18.12 39.86 37.85
C ILE A 28 -19.46 39.75 38.59
N ASP A 29 -19.71 40.63 39.55
CA ASP A 29 -20.98 40.67 40.30
C ASP A 29 -22.18 40.93 39.38
N HIS A 30 -22.07 41.89 38.46
CA HIS A 30 -23.10 42.19 37.45
C HIS A 30 -23.43 40.97 36.57
N ASN A 31 -22.42 40.21 36.16
CA ASN A 31 -22.60 38.99 35.39
C ASN A 31 -22.83 37.75 36.28
N GLN A 32 -22.97 37.92 37.60
CA GLN A 32 -23.13 36.85 38.59
C GLN A 32 -22.03 35.76 38.49
N GLY A 33 -20.82 36.17 38.12
CA GLY A 33 -19.70 35.27 37.84
C GLY A 33 -19.86 34.43 36.57
N SER A 34 -20.91 34.63 35.78
CA SER A 34 -21.11 33.97 34.49
C SER A 34 -20.31 34.67 33.38
N SER A 35 -19.89 33.87 32.41
CA SER A 35 -19.39 34.38 31.14
C SER A 35 -19.77 33.44 30.01
N VAL A 36 -19.78 33.95 28.79
CA VAL A 36 -20.04 33.16 27.57
C VAL A 36 -19.15 31.92 27.50
N ALA A 37 -17.89 32.02 27.94
CA ALA A 37 -16.96 30.89 27.96
C ALA A 37 -17.36 29.80 28.99
N LEU A 38 -17.85 30.21 30.17
CA LEU A 38 -18.32 29.29 31.21
C LEU A 38 -19.61 28.58 30.81
N GLU A 39 -20.57 29.32 30.21
CA GLU A 39 -21.83 28.74 29.73
C GLU A 39 -21.60 27.79 28.54
N ALA A 40 -20.70 28.15 27.61
CA ALA A 40 -20.32 27.29 26.50
C ALA A 40 -19.63 26.01 27.00
N SER A 41 -18.75 26.11 28.01
CA SER A 41 -18.09 24.96 28.63
C SER A 41 -19.08 24.04 29.33
N ARG A 42 -20.01 24.62 30.10
CA ARG A 42 -21.10 23.89 30.76
C ARG A 42 -21.98 23.16 29.74
N SER A 43 -22.36 23.86 28.67
CA SER A 43 -23.18 23.29 27.59
C SER A 43 -22.47 22.13 26.89
N ARG A 44 -21.16 22.24 26.63
CA ARG A 44 -20.34 21.16 26.07
C ARG A 44 -20.23 19.95 27.01
N LEU A 45 -20.03 20.18 28.30
CA LEU A 45 -19.97 19.10 29.29
C LEU A 45 -21.30 18.35 29.41
N GLU A 46 -22.42 19.09 29.46
CA GLU A 46 -23.76 18.49 29.50
C GLU A 46 -24.08 17.73 28.20
N ALA A 47 -23.69 18.27 27.04
CA ALA A 47 -23.81 17.56 25.78
C ALA A 47 -22.97 16.27 25.76
N SER A 48 -21.74 16.31 26.28
CA SER A 48 -20.86 15.13 26.35
C SER A 48 -21.37 14.07 27.33
N LYS A 49 -22.07 14.43 28.40
CA LYS A 49 -22.71 13.49 29.32
C LYS A 49 -23.91 12.78 28.68
N ARG A 50 -24.65 13.49 27.82
CA ARG A 50 -25.80 12.96 27.09
C ARG A 50 -25.42 12.16 25.84
N ALA A 51 -24.19 12.32 25.36
CA ALA A 51 -23.69 11.52 24.26
C ALA A 51 -23.69 10.03 24.68
N ILE A 52 -24.57 9.26 24.04
CA ILE A 52 -24.64 7.81 24.22
C ILE A 52 -23.32 7.23 23.72
N ARG A 53 -22.42 6.92 24.64
CA ARG A 53 -21.19 6.17 24.34
C ARG A 53 -21.49 4.69 24.49
N PRO A 54 -21.02 3.83 23.58
CA PRO A 54 -21.12 2.39 23.78
C PRO A 54 -20.51 2.03 25.12
N THR A 55 -21.17 1.13 25.85
CA THR A 55 -20.56 0.58 27.06
C THR A 55 -19.28 -0.19 26.68
N PRO A 56 -18.33 -0.36 27.61
CA PRO A 56 -17.14 -1.16 27.33
C PRO A 56 -17.47 -2.56 26.78
N LEU A 57 -18.53 -3.20 27.29
CA LEU A 57 -19.01 -4.50 26.81
C LEU A 57 -19.50 -4.43 25.35
N GLN A 58 -20.34 -3.44 25.01
CA GLN A 58 -20.79 -3.24 23.63
C GLN A 58 -19.62 -2.99 22.67
N ARG A 59 -18.59 -2.27 23.15
CA ARG A 59 -17.38 -2.03 22.35
C ARG A 59 -16.58 -3.31 22.13
N ILE A 60 -16.47 -4.18 23.14
CA ILE A 60 -15.80 -5.48 23.02
C ILE A 60 -16.54 -6.37 22.02
N GLU A 61 -17.86 -6.44 22.09
CA GLU A 61 -18.68 -7.23 21.15
C GLU A 61 -18.50 -6.74 19.72
N GLN A 62 -18.59 -5.42 19.50
CA GLN A 62 -18.36 -4.82 18.19
C GLN A 62 -16.97 -5.19 17.63
N LEU A 63 -15.92 -4.96 18.42
CA LEU A 63 -14.53 -5.25 17.99
C LEU A 63 -14.32 -6.75 17.74
N THR A 64 -14.98 -7.62 18.50
CA THR A 64 -14.91 -9.07 18.30
C THR A 64 -15.57 -9.48 16.99
N GLY A 65 -16.71 -8.87 16.65
CA GLY A 65 -17.37 -9.06 15.36
C GLY A 65 -16.50 -8.59 14.20
N GLU A 66 -15.97 -7.37 14.28
CA GLU A 66 -15.06 -6.80 13.28
C GLU A 66 -13.82 -7.67 13.07
N LYS A 67 -13.17 -8.10 14.17
CA LYS A 67 -12.03 -9.02 14.11
C LYS A 67 -12.38 -10.32 13.38
N THR A 68 -13.53 -10.91 13.68
CA THR A 68 -13.98 -12.16 13.06
C THR A 68 -14.23 -11.98 11.56
N ALA A 69 -14.83 -10.85 11.16
CA ALA A 69 -15.03 -10.52 9.74
C ALA A 69 -13.69 -10.37 9.01
N LEU A 70 -12.76 -9.59 9.57
CA LEU A 70 -11.43 -9.39 9.00
C LEU A 70 -10.63 -10.69 8.89
N GLN A 71 -10.75 -11.59 9.87
CA GLN A 71 -10.11 -12.92 9.79
C GLN A 71 -10.67 -13.76 8.64
N LYS A 72 -11.99 -13.72 8.38
CA LYS A 72 -12.59 -14.41 7.24
C LYS A 72 -12.12 -13.83 5.91
N GLU A 73 -12.03 -12.51 5.81
CA GLU A 73 -11.49 -11.85 4.61
C GLU A 73 -10.03 -12.21 4.37
N LEU A 74 -9.19 -12.19 5.41
CA LEU A 74 -7.79 -12.58 5.33
C LEU A 74 -7.64 -14.02 4.84
N ALA A 75 -8.43 -14.95 5.38
CA ALA A 75 -8.42 -16.35 4.96
C ALA A 75 -8.84 -16.50 3.47
N LYS A 76 -9.82 -15.71 3.01
CA LYS A 76 -10.20 -15.67 1.59
C LYS A 76 -9.03 -15.20 0.71
N TYR A 77 -8.39 -14.08 1.07
CA TYR A 77 -7.26 -13.56 0.31
C TYR A 77 -6.08 -14.53 0.27
N GLN A 78 -5.77 -15.18 1.40
CA GLN A 78 -4.70 -16.19 1.46
C GLN A 78 -4.97 -17.38 0.53
N ARG A 79 -6.22 -17.87 0.48
CA ARG A 79 -6.61 -18.95 -0.45
C ARG A 79 -6.55 -18.52 -1.90
N GLN A 80 -6.94 -17.28 -2.21
CA GLN A 80 -6.85 -16.76 -3.56
C GLN A 80 -5.39 -16.60 -3.99
N GLU A 81 -4.52 -16.11 -3.11
CA GLU A 81 -3.10 -15.94 -3.38
C GLU A 81 -2.39 -17.29 -3.58
N SER A 82 -2.73 -18.31 -2.79
CA SER A 82 -2.17 -19.64 -2.98
C SER A 82 -2.59 -20.26 -4.33
N ALA A 83 -3.87 -20.11 -4.71
CA ALA A 83 -4.36 -20.55 -6.01
C ALA A 83 -3.69 -19.80 -7.16
N ASN A 84 -3.54 -18.48 -7.06
CA ASN A 84 -2.85 -17.66 -8.06
C ASN A 84 -1.37 -18.08 -8.22
N ARG A 85 -0.69 -18.38 -7.11
CA ARG A 85 0.70 -18.84 -7.14
C ARG A 85 0.82 -20.18 -7.86
N ALA A 86 -0.04 -21.14 -7.53
CA ALA A 86 -0.08 -22.43 -8.20
C ALA A 86 -0.34 -22.27 -9.70
N PHE A 87 -1.33 -21.46 -10.08
CA PHE A 87 -1.63 -21.17 -11.47
C PHE A 87 -0.43 -20.54 -12.23
N LYS A 88 0.26 -19.57 -11.62
CA LYS A 88 1.45 -18.95 -12.23
C LYS A 88 2.57 -19.96 -12.46
N GLU A 89 2.78 -20.89 -11.55
CA GLU A 89 3.80 -21.93 -11.69
C GLU A 89 3.45 -22.88 -12.84
N GLU A 90 2.20 -23.34 -12.93
CA GLU A 90 1.73 -24.17 -14.06
C GLU A 90 1.89 -23.43 -15.40
N MET A 91 1.50 -22.15 -15.45
CA MET A 91 1.66 -21.33 -16.66
C MET A 91 3.12 -21.17 -17.07
N LYS A 92 4.04 -21.06 -16.11
CA LYS A 92 5.48 -21.01 -16.39
C LYS A 92 5.96 -22.32 -17.02
N GLN A 93 5.55 -23.47 -16.47
CA GLN A 93 5.90 -24.77 -17.05
C GLN A 93 5.35 -24.94 -18.48
N VAL A 94 4.12 -24.47 -18.73
CA VAL A 94 3.53 -24.48 -20.08
C VAL A 94 4.34 -23.61 -21.04
N LEU A 95 4.76 -22.42 -20.60
CA LEU A 95 5.60 -21.52 -21.41
C LEU A 95 6.94 -22.19 -21.76
N ASP A 96 7.61 -22.78 -20.78
CA ASP A 96 8.91 -23.44 -20.96
C ASP A 96 8.79 -24.60 -21.99
N ARG A 97 7.72 -25.41 -21.88
CA ARG A 97 7.44 -26.48 -22.85
C ARG A 97 7.17 -25.95 -24.25
N LEU A 98 6.44 -24.84 -24.37
CA LEU A 98 6.16 -24.23 -25.66
C LEU A 98 7.45 -23.69 -26.30
N GLN A 99 8.31 -23.03 -25.51
CA GLN A 99 9.61 -22.55 -25.99
C GLN A 99 10.48 -23.71 -26.48
N GLN A 100 10.52 -24.82 -25.73
CA GLN A 100 11.25 -26.01 -26.13
C GLN A 100 10.71 -26.59 -27.45
N ALA A 101 9.39 -26.71 -27.58
CA ALA A 101 8.76 -27.23 -28.80
C ALA A 101 9.08 -26.35 -30.03
N VAL A 102 9.07 -25.02 -29.87
CA VAL A 102 9.45 -24.09 -30.94
C VAL A 102 10.92 -24.24 -31.33
N PHE A 103 11.81 -24.45 -30.35
CA PHE A 103 13.23 -24.68 -30.60
C PHE A 103 13.45 -25.98 -31.37
N GLU A 104 12.81 -27.06 -30.94
CA GLU A 104 12.88 -28.37 -31.61
C GLU A 104 12.33 -28.33 -33.03
N TRP A 105 11.20 -27.64 -33.24
CA TRP A 105 10.64 -27.44 -34.57
C TRP A 105 11.61 -26.70 -35.51
N ARG A 106 12.21 -25.59 -35.04
CA ARG A 106 13.22 -24.86 -35.83
C ARG A 106 14.44 -25.70 -36.13
N ARG A 107 14.88 -26.54 -35.19
CA ARG A 107 15.99 -27.47 -35.40
C ARG A 107 15.66 -28.49 -36.48
N ALA A 108 14.48 -29.10 -36.40
CA ALA A 108 14.01 -30.06 -37.41
C ALA A 108 13.91 -29.40 -38.80
N GLN A 109 13.41 -28.17 -38.87
CA GLN A 109 13.32 -27.43 -40.13
C GLN A 109 14.70 -27.19 -40.77
N ARG A 110 15.70 -26.79 -39.98
CA ARG A 110 17.08 -26.65 -40.49
C ARG A 110 17.67 -27.97 -40.97
N GLN A 111 17.43 -29.06 -40.24
CA GLN A 111 17.90 -30.39 -40.65
C GLN A 111 17.32 -30.79 -42.00
N ILE A 112 16.02 -30.55 -42.20
CA ILE A 112 15.36 -30.78 -43.49
C ILE A 112 16.03 -29.92 -44.59
N ASP A 113 16.22 -28.62 -44.35
CA ASP A 113 16.84 -27.72 -45.32
C ASP A 113 18.29 -28.15 -45.68
N ASP A 114 19.08 -28.56 -44.69
CA ASP A 114 20.45 -29.05 -44.86
C ASP A 114 20.50 -30.37 -45.67
N ASP A 115 19.58 -31.31 -45.40
CA ASP A 115 19.47 -32.58 -46.12
C ASP A 115 19.10 -32.35 -47.60
N PHE A 116 18.23 -31.37 -47.90
CA PHE A 116 17.87 -31.05 -49.29
C PHE A 116 18.98 -30.30 -50.03
N ASN A 117 19.72 -29.43 -49.35
CA ASN A 117 20.86 -28.72 -49.94
C ASN A 117 22.05 -29.65 -50.24
N THR A 118 22.37 -30.57 -49.32
CA THR A 118 23.48 -31.53 -49.51
C THR A 118 23.22 -32.57 -50.60
N ASN A 119 21.97 -33.02 -50.76
CA ASN A 119 21.59 -33.92 -51.85
C ASN A 119 21.60 -33.25 -53.24
N SER A 120 21.50 -31.92 -53.30
CA SER A 120 21.56 -31.17 -54.55
C SER A 120 22.99 -31.01 -55.09
N GLU A 121 24.01 -31.06 -54.22
CA GLU A 121 25.42 -30.96 -54.61
C GLU A 121 26.03 -32.32 -55.03
N GLN A 122 25.48 -33.45 -54.59
CA GLN A 122 25.97 -34.78 -54.97
C GLN A 122 25.47 -35.27 -56.35
N GLY A 123 24.48 -34.59 -56.94
CA GLY A 123 23.88 -34.96 -58.23
C GLY A 123 24.62 -34.48 -59.48
N VAL A 124 25.71 -33.71 -59.35
CA VAL A 124 26.34 -33.01 -60.49
C VAL A 124 27.68 -33.63 -60.94
N ASP A 125 28.30 -34.51 -60.15
CA ASP A 125 29.66 -35.02 -60.41
C ASP A 125 29.76 -36.43 -61.03
N THR A 126 28.70 -36.96 -61.64
CA THR A 126 28.74 -38.28 -62.32
C THR A 126 28.31 -38.25 -63.79
N ALA A 127 28.88 -37.34 -64.57
CA ALA A 127 28.75 -37.40 -66.04
C ALA A 127 30.07 -37.06 -66.78
N SER A 128 31.17 -37.71 -66.40
CA SER A 128 32.34 -37.83 -67.29
C SER A 128 32.35 -39.22 -67.94
N ILE A 129 31.47 -39.41 -68.93
CA ILE A 129 31.50 -40.57 -69.82
C ILE A 129 32.69 -40.39 -70.77
N LYS A 130 33.80 -41.04 -70.45
CA LYS A 130 35.00 -41.10 -71.30
C LYS A 130 34.73 -42.07 -72.46
N VAL A 131 34.23 -41.57 -73.59
CA VAL A 131 34.11 -42.34 -74.84
C VAL A 131 35.51 -42.54 -75.43
N GLY A 132 36.09 -43.71 -75.21
CA GLY A 132 37.31 -44.14 -75.89
C GLY A 132 36.98 -44.48 -77.35
N MET A 133 37.35 -43.60 -78.28
CA MET A 133 37.44 -43.97 -79.70
C MET A 133 38.70 -44.81 -79.90
N GLN A 134 38.52 -46.11 -80.11
CA GLN A 134 39.59 -47.00 -80.51
C GLN A 134 39.53 -47.13 -82.04
N SER A 135 40.30 -46.31 -82.74
CA SER A 135 40.60 -46.50 -84.16
C SER A 135 41.36 -47.83 -84.30
N ARG A 136 40.82 -48.72 -85.13
CA ARG A 136 41.48 -49.96 -85.54
C ARG A 136 41.95 -49.76 -86.97
N ASP A 137 43.24 -49.49 -87.11
CA ASP A 137 43.95 -49.60 -88.39
C ASP A 137 44.25 -51.06 -88.71
N VAL A 138 44.25 -51.34 -90.02
CA VAL A 138 44.69 -52.54 -90.78
C VAL A 138 43.71 -53.71 -90.85
#